data_AF-A0A6N3K811-F1
#
_entry.id   AF-A0A6N3K811-F1
#
_cell.length_a   1.000
_cell.length_b   1.000
_cell.length_c   1.000
_cell.angle_alpha   90.00
_cell.angle_beta   90.00
_cell.angle_gamma   90.00
#
_symmetry.space_group_name_H-M   'P 1'
#
loop_
_entity.id
_entity.type
_entity.pdbx_description
1 polymer ?
#
loop_
_entity_poly.entity_id
_entity_poly.type
_entity_poly.pdbx_seq_one_letter_code
_entity_poly.pdbx_strand_id
1 'polypeptide(L)'
;MSNDVTTPDGGAPMAPPPRTSKRRALWVATGVAGLTGVVGLAALGGLAARDDKSGTEPVAENHAAAPQNASDDSRAEGGKGGEKGEDGYGKDGRDRGEWGPDKGEWGKDGKDDHGKTREVPCKDDALIDALELANRDHGGTIKLAENCTYELGVKDRKFGSALPEIKQDVTIKGNNSTIKRDAEDTFRIFRVVDGGDLTLKDLTVKGGNANEFKYPGGGGPAPTALVPDGKDDDKRFEGDGGALLVERGGSAHLSNVKLVDNNAEGDGGAIANYGRTWLKESKVVGNHAQGDGGGVYNEGILKVEETHVDDNTAGGNGGGIANGGGEHHDGPVDLTSAAKPGKGDKGEHGKHHAGTVEIIGAHEGKDASLSTLSHNRAGHNGGGLFSSGGWVTVSFTAIGGNVACENGGGVYAENTDLLLEKVHVAGNHADGDGGGVVTTGGRDWAGNGAEKDGLAGSATIADSAVVDNTAGRFGGGIFNGEWLVKIEDGFIVRDHDKDDNATLTIRDTDIKGNTALNGGGIFNNKAKITLTKTHVTKNTATDSSKLHRVAGGVLNNEGRVKLDDKSLISNNDPTNCANTVEDCFN
;
A
#
# COMPACT_ATOMS: atom_id res chain seq x y z
N MET A 1 13.92 24.83 -77.03
CA MET A 1 14.91 25.85 -76.63
C MET A 1 15.22 25.55 -75.17
N SER A 2 16.34 24.93 -74.75
CA SER A 2 17.75 24.98 -75.21
C SER A 2 18.37 26.37 -74.97
N ASN A 3 19.53 26.56 -74.32
CA ASN A 3 20.51 25.68 -73.63
C ASN A 3 21.20 26.53 -72.49
N ASP A 4 22.15 26.10 -71.62
CA ASP A 4 23.02 24.90 -71.57
C ASP A 4 23.53 24.51 -70.14
N VAL A 5 24.36 23.47 -70.13
CA VAL A 5 25.22 22.76 -69.14
C VAL A 5 26.26 23.56 -68.32
N THR A 6 26.60 23.09 -67.10
CA THR A 6 28.00 22.74 -66.64
C THR A 6 28.08 22.03 -65.27
N THR A 7 28.96 21.02 -65.19
CA THR A 7 29.59 20.36 -64.01
C THR A 7 31.11 20.30 -64.32
N PRO A 8 32.09 20.10 -63.38
CA PRO A 8 32.07 19.08 -62.31
C PRO A 8 32.85 19.41 -60.99
N ASP A 9 32.90 18.39 -60.12
CA ASP A 9 33.92 18.00 -59.11
C ASP A 9 34.66 19.06 -58.25
N GLY A 10 34.55 18.90 -56.93
CA GLY A 10 35.40 19.52 -55.91
C GLY A 10 35.35 18.77 -54.58
N GLY A 11 36.52 18.41 -54.03
CA GLY A 11 36.65 17.59 -52.81
C GLY A 11 36.36 18.33 -51.49
N ALA A 12 36.21 17.57 -50.41
CA ALA A 12 35.73 18.05 -49.11
C ALA A 12 36.73 18.94 -48.33
N PRO A 13 36.25 19.93 -47.55
CA PRO A 13 37.00 20.57 -46.49
C PRO A 13 36.76 19.93 -45.11
N MET A 14 37.80 19.91 -44.27
CA MET A 14 37.78 19.43 -42.88
C MET A 14 37.16 20.44 -41.90
N ALA A 15 36.83 19.97 -40.69
CA ALA A 15 36.18 20.77 -39.64
C ALA A 15 37.06 21.91 -39.07
N PRO A 16 36.45 23.03 -38.63
CA PRO A 16 37.15 24.12 -37.94
C PRO A 16 37.40 23.82 -36.44
N PRO A 17 38.50 24.30 -35.85
CA PRO A 17 38.87 24.08 -34.43
C PRO A 17 38.10 25.00 -33.44
N PRO A 18 38.10 24.68 -32.13
CA PRO A 18 37.17 25.26 -31.15
C PRO A 18 37.54 26.68 -30.68
N ARG A 19 36.58 27.37 -30.04
CA ARG A 19 36.80 28.59 -29.27
C ARG A 19 36.13 28.52 -27.90
N THR A 20 36.86 28.92 -26.87
CA THR A 20 36.40 28.99 -25.49
C THR A 20 36.04 30.41 -25.08
N SER A 21 34.92 30.60 -24.38
CA SER A 21 34.67 31.81 -23.59
C SER A 21 33.61 31.59 -22.52
N LYS A 22 33.97 31.77 -21.24
CA LYS A 22 33.00 31.84 -20.12
C LYS A 22 32.18 33.13 -20.21
N ARG A 23 30.86 33.06 -19.98
CA ARG A 23 30.05 34.15 -19.40
C ARG A 23 28.72 33.61 -18.86
N ARG A 24 28.08 34.40 -17.99
CA ARG A 24 26.91 34.02 -17.18
C ARG A 24 25.59 34.36 -17.88
N ALA A 25 24.58 33.52 -17.69
CA ALA A 25 23.18 33.92 -17.52
C ALA A 25 22.81 33.56 -16.06
N LEU A 26 22.20 34.39 -15.21
CA LEU A 26 21.16 35.41 -15.38
C LEU A 26 19.79 34.78 -15.69
N TRP A 27 19.10 34.38 -14.63
CA TRP A 27 17.69 34.02 -14.66
C TRP A 27 16.83 35.22 -15.07
N VAL A 28 15.86 34.99 -15.96
CA VAL A 28 14.79 35.93 -16.28
C VAL A 28 13.47 35.25 -15.95
N ALA A 29 12.77 35.74 -14.93
CA ALA A 29 11.44 35.26 -14.58
C ALA A 29 10.39 36.00 -15.41
N THR A 30 9.71 35.30 -16.31
CA THR A 30 8.51 35.80 -17.02
C THR A 30 7.28 35.03 -16.55
N GLY A 31 6.59 35.58 -15.55
CA GLY A 31 5.25 35.12 -15.20
C GLY A 31 4.23 35.57 -16.25
N VAL A 32 3.26 34.70 -16.55
CA VAL A 32 2.08 35.05 -17.35
C VAL A 32 0.84 34.70 -16.52
N ALA A 33 -0.01 35.68 -16.25
CA ALA A 33 -1.29 35.46 -15.60
C ALA A 33 -2.36 35.14 -16.66
N GLY A 34 -3.15 34.08 -16.44
CA GLY A 34 -4.28 33.70 -17.27
C GLY A 34 -5.50 33.41 -16.40
N LEU A 35 -6.48 34.32 -16.40
CA LEU A 35 -7.57 34.35 -15.41
C LEU A 35 -8.94 34.08 -16.05
N THR A 36 -9.35 32.81 -16.10
CA THR A 36 -10.73 32.37 -16.41
C THR A 36 -10.98 30.98 -15.77
N GLY A 37 -12.00 30.71 -14.96
CA GLY A 37 -13.01 31.61 -14.37
C GLY A 37 -14.46 31.22 -14.69
N VAL A 38 -14.97 30.12 -14.12
CA VAL A 38 -16.41 29.76 -14.18
C VAL A 38 -16.94 29.34 -12.81
N VAL A 39 -17.73 30.24 -12.23
CA VAL A 39 -18.85 30.04 -11.27
C VAL A 39 -18.88 28.74 -10.44
N GLY A 40 -18.55 28.85 -9.15
CA GLY A 40 -19.16 28.01 -8.10
C GLY A 40 -20.48 28.63 -7.63
N LEU A 41 -21.53 27.82 -7.45
CA LEU A 41 -22.86 28.28 -7.03
C LEU A 41 -23.15 27.85 -5.58
N ALA A 42 -23.03 28.79 -4.64
CA ALA A 42 -23.38 28.56 -3.24
C ALA A 42 -24.87 28.85 -3.00
N ALA A 43 -25.54 27.96 -2.25
CA ALA A 43 -26.91 28.16 -1.77
C ALA A 43 -26.93 28.11 -0.23
N LEU A 44 -26.99 29.29 0.40
CA LEU A 44 -27.20 29.45 1.84
C LEU A 44 -28.62 29.95 2.10
N GLY A 45 -29.32 29.34 3.06
CA GLY A 45 -30.62 29.83 3.55
C GLY A 45 -31.47 28.75 4.19
N GLY A 46 -31.54 28.72 5.53
CA GLY A 46 -32.29 27.68 6.25
C GLY A 46 -32.28 27.77 7.79
N LEU A 47 -31.98 28.93 8.38
CA LEU A 47 -32.10 29.11 9.82
C LEU A 47 -33.56 29.38 10.21
N ALA A 48 -34.11 28.56 11.12
CA ALA A 48 -35.35 28.82 11.83
C ALA A 48 -35.16 28.44 13.31
N ALA A 49 -35.47 29.36 14.22
CA ALA A 49 -35.40 29.14 15.66
C ALA A 49 -36.74 28.63 16.22
N ARG A 50 -36.72 28.15 17.47
CA ARG A 50 -37.90 27.65 18.20
C ARG A 50 -38.94 28.74 18.46
N ASP A 51 -40.17 28.29 18.67
CA ASP A 51 -41.02 28.80 19.74
C ASP A 51 -41.77 27.62 20.41
N ASP A 52 -42.22 27.76 21.65
CA ASP A 52 -42.50 26.63 22.57
C ASP A 52 -43.98 26.47 23.02
N LYS A 53 -44.29 25.31 23.64
CA LYS A 53 -45.50 24.89 24.42
C LYS A 53 -46.55 24.03 23.68
N SER A 54 -47.24 23.06 24.32
CA SER A 54 -47.01 22.40 25.63
C SER A 54 -47.93 21.17 25.85
N GLY A 55 -47.44 20.11 26.48
CA GLY A 55 -48.22 18.97 27.01
C GLY A 55 -47.41 17.66 27.03
N THR A 56 -46.83 17.21 28.16
CA THR A 56 -47.41 16.37 29.25
C THR A 56 -47.81 14.95 28.79
N GLU A 57 -47.28 13.83 29.33
CA GLU A 57 -46.26 13.65 30.39
C GLU A 57 -45.52 12.26 30.25
N PRO A 58 -44.90 11.58 31.26
CA PRO A 58 -43.58 10.94 31.10
C PRO A 58 -43.63 9.40 30.81
N VAL A 59 -42.51 8.64 30.80
CA VAL A 59 -41.85 8.03 31.98
C VAL A 59 -40.41 7.55 31.68
N ALA A 60 -39.48 7.89 32.60
CA ALA A 60 -38.22 7.24 33.03
C ALA A 60 -37.15 6.65 32.06
N GLU A 61 -35.90 6.91 32.44
CA GLU A 61 -34.66 6.25 31.99
C GLU A 61 -34.47 4.86 32.65
N ASN A 62 -33.53 4.04 32.15
CA ASN A 62 -32.51 3.41 33.00
C ASN A 62 -31.33 2.76 32.23
N HIS A 63 -30.25 2.48 32.96
CA HIS A 63 -28.96 2.01 32.42
C HIS A 63 -28.84 0.48 32.27
N ALA A 64 -27.79 0.04 31.56
CA ALA A 64 -27.43 -1.36 31.37
C ALA A 64 -26.84 -2.03 32.63
N ALA A 65 -26.95 -3.37 32.68
CA ALA A 65 -26.27 -4.22 33.65
C ALA A 65 -25.88 -5.56 33.00
N ALA A 66 -24.76 -6.16 33.43
CA ALA A 66 -24.25 -7.42 32.90
C ALA A 66 -24.84 -8.66 33.63
N PRO A 67 -24.86 -9.85 33.00
CA PRO A 67 -25.20 -11.10 33.67
C PRO A 67 -24.14 -11.53 34.68
N GLN A 68 -24.56 -12.21 35.75
CA GLN A 68 -23.68 -12.81 36.77
C GLN A 68 -23.70 -14.34 36.67
N ASN A 69 -22.58 -14.99 37.02
CA ASN A 69 -22.53 -16.44 37.22
C ASN A 69 -23.12 -16.82 38.59
N ALA A 70 -23.81 -17.96 38.63
CA ALA A 70 -24.17 -18.71 39.84
C ALA A 70 -24.07 -20.21 39.56
N SER A 71 -23.87 -21.03 40.60
CA SER A 71 -23.36 -22.40 40.51
C SER A 71 -24.33 -23.47 41.06
N ASP A 72 -23.90 -24.74 40.95
CA ASP A 72 -24.27 -25.89 41.79
C ASP A 72 -25.65 -26.58 41.59
N ASP A 73 -25.81 -27.90 41.73
CA ASP A 73 -24.86 -29.05 41.74
C ASP A 73 -25.64 -30.39 41.58
N SER A 74 -24.92 -31.47 41.22
CA SER A 74 -25.27 -32.90 41.37
C SER A 74 -26.31 -33.49 40.38
N ARG A 75 -26.31 -34.80 40.06
CA ARG A 75 -25.60 -35.99 40.58
C ARG A 75 -24.97 -36.86 39.47
N ALA A 76 -24.15 -37.84 39.85
CA ALA A 76 -23.44 -38.76 38.94
C ALA A 76 -23.59 -40.26 39.30
N GLU A 77 -23.47 -41.10 38.29
CA GLU A 77 -23.03 -42.52 38.31
C GLU A 77 -22.21 -42.77 37.01
N GLY A 78 -21.25 -43.69 36.91
CA GLY A 78 -20.67 -44.58 37.93
C GLY A 78 -19.97 -45.80 37.30
N GLY A 79 -18.64 -45.79 37.14
CA GLY A 79 -17.89 -46.93 36.60
C GLY A 79 -16.36 -46.78 36.70
N LYS A 80 -15.67 -47.82 37.18
CA LYS A 80 -14.19 -47.88 37.34
C LYS A 80 -13.62 -49.16 36.71
N GLY A 81 -12.36 -49.13 36.27
CA GLY A 81 -11.59 -50.37 36.08
C GLY A 81 -10.22 -50.22 35.41
N GLY A 82 -9.16 -50.72 36.06
CA GLY A 82 -7.87 -51.08 35.44
C GLY A 82 -6.71 -50.10 35.64
N GLU A 83 -5.52 -50.64 35.95
CA GLU A 83 -4.26 -49.90 36.14
C GLU A 83 -3.11 -50.51 35.30
N LYS A 84 -2.00 -49.76 35.19
CA LYS A 84 -0.62 -50.15 34.78
C LYS A 84 -0.38 -50.26 33.26
N GLY A 85 0.76 -49.78 32.74
CA GLY A 85 1.87 -49.05 33.38
C GLY A 85 3.04 -48.74 32.42
N GLU A 86 4.17 -48.30 32.99
CA GLU A 86 5.49 -48.11 32.35
C GLU A 86 5.71 -46.83 31.49
N ASP A 87 6.01 -45.77 32.23
CA ASP A 87 6.92 -44.63 32.03
C ASP A 87 7.83 -44.58 30.77
N GLY A 88 7.97 -43.36 30.22
CA GLY A 88 9.04 -43.02 29.26
C GLY A 88 9.06 -41.55 28.82
N TYR A 89 10.28 -41.00 28.71
CA TYR A 89 10.64 -39.70 28.11
C TYR A 89 10.28 -38.40 28.86
N GLY A 90 11.06 -37.36 28.56
CA GLY A 90 11.25 -36.20 29.43
C GLY A 90 10.70 -34.87 28.91
N LYS A 91 10.76 -33.89 29.81
CA LYS A 91 10.59 -32.45 29.59
C LYS A 91 11.66 -31.97 28.57
N ASP A 92 11.54 -30.83 27.88
CA ASP A 92 10.97 -29.56 28.31
C ASP A 92 10.15 -28.85 27.22
N GLY A 93 8.85 -28.71 27.47
CA GLY A 93 8.02 -27.66 26.90
C GLY A 93 7.52 -26.76 28.03
N ARG A 94 7.65 -25.44 27.88
CA ARG A 94 6.94 -24.47 28.72
C ARG A 94 6.65 -23.19 27.97
N ASP A 95 5.37 -22.99 27.75
CA ASP A 95 4.76 -21.85 27.08
C ASP A 95 5.00 -20.54 27.85
N ARG A 96 4.93 -19.41 27.14
CA ARG A 96 4.76 -18.08 27.74
C ARG A 96 3.52 -17.42 27.15
N GLY A 97 2.38 -17.72 27.77
CA GLY A 97 1.16 -16.94 27.57
C GLY A 97 1.15 -15.66 28.41
N GLU A 98 0.16 -14.82 28.09
CA GLU A 98 -0.39 -13.72 28.91
C GLU A 98 0.53 -12.55 29.30
N TRP A 99 0.25 -11.39 28.69
CA TRP A 99 0.57 -10.08 29.26
C TRP A 99 -0.44 -9.73 30.36
N GLY A 100 0.05 -9.18 31.49
CA GLY A 100 -0.76 -8.54 32.52
C GLY A 100 -0.03 -7.30 33.06
N PRO A 101 -0.67 -6.12 33.15
CA PRO A 101 0.01 -4.89 33.55
C PRO A 101 -0.10 -4.65 35.06
N ASP A 102 1.01 -4.30 35.73
CA ASP A 102 0.93 -3.76 37.10
C ASP A 102 2.07 -2.78 37.43
N LYS A 103 1.93 -2.00 38.50
CA LYS A 103 2.81 -0.86 38.84
C LYS A 103 3.45 -0.97 40.23
N GLY A 104 4.75 -0.65 40.32
CA GLY A 104 5.52 -0.49 41.56
C GLY A 104 6.78 -1.37 41.57
N GLU A 105 7.89 -1.02 42.22
CA GLU A 105 8.28 0.21 42.93
C GLU A 105 9.76 0.54 42.61
N TRP A 106 10.21 1.78 42.79
CA TRP A 106 11.61 2.18 42.49
C TRP A 106 12.54 1.88 43.68
N GLY A 107 13.42 0.88 43.52
CA GLY A 107 14.07 0.19 44.65
C GLY A 107 15.58 -0.12 44.56
N LYS A 108 16.39 0.80 44.01
CA LYS A 108 17.87 0.89 44.14
C LYS A 108 18.81 -0.15 43.48
N ASP A 109 19.74 0.41 42.70
CA ASP A 109 21.19 0.14 42.73
C ASP A 109 21.71 -1.22 42.20
N GLY A 110 21.21 -1.66 41.03
CA GLY A 110 21.97 -2.48 40.06
C GLY A 110 22.61 -1.60 38.97
N LYS A 111 23.80 -1.96 38.47
CA LYS A 111 24.50 -1.22 37.39
C LYS A 111 24.28 -1.88 36.03
N ASP A 112 23.13 -1.63 35.45
CA ASP A 112 22.79 -2.09 34.10
C ASP A 112 22.97 -0.91 33.14
N ASP A 113 24.11 -0.84 32.45
CA ASP A 113 24.54 0.34 31.67
C ASP A 113 23.77 0.52 30.33
N HIS A 114 22.76 -0.32 30.09
CA HIS A 114 21.83 -0.33 28.95
C HIS A 114 20.78 0.80 29.07
N GLY A 115 21.22 2.05 28.93
CA GLY A 115 20.31 3.20 29.04
C GLY A 115 20.92 4.59 28.81
N LYS A 116 22.17 4.68 28.37
CA LYS A 116 22.86 5.97 28.19
C LYS A 116 22.17 6.82 27.12
N THR A 117 21.50 7.88 27.58
CA THR A 117 21.01 8.95 26.72
C THR A 117 22.18 9.83 26.30
N ARG A 118 22.45 9.90 24.99
CA ARG A 118 23.51 10.70 24.38
C ARG A 118 22.87 11.94 23.74
N GLU A 119 23.16 13.13 24.26
CA GLU A 119 22.70 14.38 23.64
C GLU A 119 23.63 14.76 22.49
N VAL A 120 23.04 15.02 21.32
CA VAL A 120 23.75 15.33 20.08
C VAL A 120 23.57 16.82 19.77
N PRO A 121 24.65 17.63 19.70
CA PRO A 121 24.55 19.02 19.27
C PRO A 121 24.07 19.12 17.82
N CYS A 122 23.71 20.32 17.35
CA CYS A 122 23.32 20.53 15.95
C CYS A 122 24.57 20.49 15.03
N LYS A 123 25.04 19.26 14.74
CA LYS A 123 26.22 18.89 13.94
C LYS A 123 26.10 17.46 13.44
N ASP A 124 26.54 17.23 12.21
CA ASP A 124 26.28 16.01 11.45
C ASP A 124 27.22 14.87 11.87
N ASP A 125 28.52 15.16 11.96
CA ASP A 125 29.54 14.24 12.49
C ASP A 125 29.15 13.71 13.88
N ALA A 126 28.54 14.55 14.72
CA ALA A 126 28.15 14.19 16.09
C ALA A 126 26.93 13.24 16.14
N LEU A 127 26.10 13.21 15.10
CA LEU A 127 25.04 12.21 14.94
C LEU A 127 25.62 10.86 14.51
N ILE A 128 26.59 10.87 13.59
CA ILE A 128 27.31 9.68 13.14
C ILE A 128 28.09 9.05 14.31
N ASP A 129 28.88 9.85 15.04
CA ASP A 129 29.59 9.43 16.25
C ASP A 129 28.62 8.79 17.27
N ALA A 130 27.48 9.43 17.54
CA ALA A 130 26.50 8.92 18.49
C ALA A 130 25.90 7.56 18.09
N LEU A 131 25.73 7.32 16.78
CA LEU A 131 25.25 6.04 16.24
C LEU A 131 26.32 4.94 16.26
N GLU A 132 27.58 5.25 15.93
CA GLU A 132 28.68 4.29 16.11
C GLU A 132 28.84 3.90 17.58
N LEU A 133 28.77 4.88 18.50
CA LEU A 133 28.82 4.66 19.94
C LEU A 133 27.64 3.81 20.43
N ALA A 134 26.42 4.06 19.96
CA ALA A 134 25.25 3.25 20.33
C ALA A 134 25.38 1.80 19.83
N ASN A 135 25.74 1.60 18.56
CA ASN A 135 25.94 0.27 17.98
C ASN A 135 27.05 -0.55 18.68
N ARG A 136 28.10 0.11 19.19
CA ARG A 136 29.18 -0.56 19.93
C ARG A 136 28.83 -0.85 21.39
N ASP A 137 28.13 0.08 22.06
CA ASP A 137 27.90 0.05 23.51
C ASP A 137 26.57 -0.65 23.91
N HIS A 138 26.13 -1.63 23.12
CA HIS A 138 24.86 -2.35 23.30
C HIS A 138 23.60 -1.46 23.31
N GLY A 139 23.59 -0.45 22.44
CA GLY A 139 22.42 0.37 22.12
C GLY A 139 22.30 1.69 22.89
N GLY A 140 21.05 2.14 23.04
CA GLY A 140 20.65 3.25 23.91
C GLY A 140 19.87 4.36 23.21
N THR A 141 19.66 5.47 23.93
CA THR A 141 18.95 6.64 23.42
C THR A 141 19.92 7.69 22.87
N ILE A 142 19.61 8.22 21.70
CA ILE A 142 20.20 9.41 21.09
C ILE A 142 19.14 10.52 21.14
N LYS A 143 19.53 11.73 21.57
CA LYS A 143 18.63 12.88 21.67
C LYS A 143 19.21 14.04 20.87
N LEU A 144 18.51 14.45 19.81
CA LEU A 144 18.95 15.52 18.91
C LEU A 144 18.75 16.91 19.54
N ALA A 145 19.47 17.92 19.03
CA ALA A 145 19.26 19.31 19.42
C ALA A 145 17.88 19.80 18.91
N GLU A 146 17.15 20.56 19.73
CA GLU A 146 15.76 20.96 19.41
C GLU A 146 15.66 21.79 18.13
N ASN A 147 14.70 21.46 17.24
CA ASN A 147 14.45 22.10 15.95
C ASN A 147 15.69 22.21 15.02
N CYS A 148 16.68 21.32 15.17
CA CYS A 148 17.88 21.29 14.35
C CYS A 148 17.60 20.75 12.93
N THR A 149 18.47 21.09 11.96
CA THR A 149 18.59 20.35 10.70
C THR A 149 19.98 19.73 10.63
N TYR A 150 20.03 18.41 10.44
CA TYR A 150 21.23 17.64 10.18
C TYR A 150 21.34 17.39 8.67
N GLU A 151 22.46 17.78 8.08
CA GLU A 151 22.71 17.87 6.64
C GLU A 151 23.77 16.83 6.24
N LEU A 152 23.31 15.65 5.83
CA LEU A 152 24.19 14.52 5.50
C LEU A 152 24.74 14.67 4.08
N GLY A 153 26.02 15.02 3.97
CA GLY A 153 26.69 15.34 2.70
C GLY A 153 27.55 14.24 2.06
N VAL A 154 27.67 13.06 2.68
CA VAL A 154 28.58 11.97 2.22
C VAL A 154 27.93 10.60 2.38
N LYS A 155 28.10 9.72 1.38
CA LYS A 155 27.75 8.28 1.44
C LYS A 155 28.86 7.50 2.15
N ASP A 156 28.55 6.72 3.18
CA ASP A 156 29.52 5.73 3.65
C ASP A 156 29.52 4.52 2.70
N ARG A 157 30.64 4.35 1.99
CA ARG A 157 30.89 3.25 1.06
C ARG A 157 30.94 1.88 1.73
N LYS A 158 31.02 1.81 3.06
CA LYS A 158 31.02 0.60 3.87
C LYS A 158 29.61 0.05 4.13
N PHE A 159 28.60 0.91 4.11
CA PHE A 159 27.22 0.60 4.56
C PHE A 159 26.14 0.87 3.52
N GLY A 160 26.44 1.65 2.47
CA GLY A 160 25.48 2.05 1.42
C GLY A 160 24.54 3.20 1.84
N SER A 161 24.37 3.42 3.13
CA SER A 161 23.61 4.52 3.74
C SER A 161 24.49 5.74 4.09
N ALA A 162 23.84 6.84 4.48
CA ALA A 162 24.45 8.04 5.05
C ALA A 162 24.91 7.81 6.51
N LEU A 163 24.08 7.10 7.28
CA LEU A 163 24.31 6.82 8.69
C LEU A 163 24.76 5.36 8.88
N PRO A 164 25.48 5.05 9.98
CA PRO A 164 25.86 3.68 10.31
C PRO A 164 24.65 2.74 10.41
N GLU A 165 24.81 1.50 9.95
CA GLU A 165 23.82 0.43 10.11
C GLU A 165 23.37 0.28 11.57
N ILE A 166 22.07 0.16 11.80
CA ILE A 166 21.51 -0.11 13.13
C ILE A 166 21.59 -1.61 13.41
N LYS A 167 22.35 -2.00 14.43
CA LYS A 167 22.66 -3.40 14.78
C LYS A 167 22.28 -3.78 16.21
N GLN A 168 21.73 -2.85 16.97
CA GLN A 168 21.30 -2.98 18.38
C GLN A 168 19.99 -2.17 18.56
N ASP A 169 19.41 -2.15 19.76
CA ASP A 169 18.32 -1.23 20.13
C ASP A 169 18.82 0.22 20.16
N VAL A 170 18.33 1.04 19.22
CA VAL A 170 18.67 2.47 19.10
C VAL A 170 17.40 3.30 19.04
N THR A 171 17.20 4.13 20.06
CA THR A 171 16.10 5.12 20.11
C THR A 171 16.61 6.52 19.77
N ILE A 172 16.18 7.12 18.65
CA ILE A 172 16.46 8.51 18.29
C ILE A 172 15.25 9.40 18.65
N LYS A 173 15.46 10.33 19.59
CA LYS A 173 14.50 11.36 19.99
C LYS A 173 14.83 12.67 19.27
N GLY A 174 13.96 13.04 18.34
CA GLY A 174 14.19 14.07 17.34
C GLY A 174 14.03 15.51 17.82
N ASN A 175 13.16 15.76 18.79
CA ASN A 175 12.85 17.11 19.29
C ASN A 175 12.49 18.08 18.14
N ASN A 176 11.64 17.63 17.21
CA ASN A 176 11.20 18.33 15.99
C ASN A 176 12.35 18.67 15.00
N SER A 177 13.45 17.91 15.03
CA SER A 177 14.56 18.06 14.07
C SER A 177 14.24 17.48 12.68
N THR A 178 15.02 17.89 11.69
CA THR A 178 15.11 17.24 10.38
C THR A 178 16.47 16.56 10.22
N ILE A 179 16.48 15.33 9.71
CA ILE A 179 17.67 14.68 9.13
C ILE A 179 17.44 14.64 7.62
N LYS A 180 18.33 15.23 6.82
CA LYS A 180 18.21 15.22 5.36
C LYS A 180 19.51 14.86 4.66
N ARG A 181 19.40 14.40 3.42
CA ARG A 181 20.52 14.37 2.48
C ARG A 181 20.78 15.79 1.94
N ASP A 182 22.04 16.22 1.91
CA ASP A 182 22.49 17.47 1.31
C ASP A 182 23.71 17.20 0.41
N ALA A 183 23.47 16.47 -0.68
CA ALA A 183 24.51 15.98 -1.58
C ALA A 183 24.00 15.84 -3.02
N GLU A 184 24.93 15.89 -3.98
CA GLU A 184 24.70 15.42 -5.35
C GLU A 184 24.68 13.87 -5.39
N ASP A 185 25.53 13.22 -4.58
CA ASP A 185 25.63 11.75 -4.47
C ASP A 185 24.31 11.13 -3.95
N THR A 186 23.91 9.99 -4.52
CA THR A 186 22.71 9.23 -4.14
C THR A 186 22.99 8.22 -3.04
N PHE A 187 22.30 8.37 -1.91
CA PHE A 187 22.32 7.42 -0.80
C PHE A 187 21.05 7.45 0.06
N ARG A 188 20.75 6.29 0.64
CA ARG A 188 19.73 6.05 1.68
C ARG A 188 20.12 6.71 3.00
N ILE A 189 19.17 7.13 3.84
CA ILE A 189 19.49 7.67 5.17
C ILE A 189 19.79 6.57 6.20
N PHE A 190 18.85 5.65 6.44
CA PHE A 190 18.92 4.60 7.46
C PHE A 190 18.91 3.19 6.88
N ARG A 191 19.67 2.26 7.48
CA ARG A 191 19.63 0.82 7.23
C ARG A 191 19.55 0.07 8.57
N VAL A 192 18.52 -0.75 8.77
CA VAL A 192 18.37 -1.63 9.94
C VAL A 192 18.60 -3.06 9.47
N VAL A 193 19.65 -3.69 10.00
CA VAL A 193 20.05 -5.06 9.63
C VAL A 193 19.44 -6.09 10.60
N ASP A 194 19.64 -7.38 10.32
CA ASP A 194 19.25 -8.47 11.23
C ASP A 194 19.71 -8.21 12.68
N GLY A 195 18.78 -8.33 13.63
CA GLY A 195 19.01 -8.07 15.07
C GLY A 195 19.06 -6.59 15.50
N GLY A 196 18.91 -5.62 14.59
CA GLY A 196 18.77 -4.21 14.93
C GLY A 196 17.31 -3.81 15.20
N ASP A 197 17.09 -2.91 16.19
CA ASP A 197 15.79 -2.24 16.40
C ASP A 197 15.99 -0.72 16.38
N LEU A 198 15.29 -0.03 15.48
CA LEU A 198 15.36 1.41 15.32
C LEU A 198 14.04 2.07 15.76
N THR A 199 14.05 2.74 16.90
CA THR A 199 12.94 3.61 17.32
C THR A 199 13.23 5.05 16.90
N LEU A 200 12.41 5.64 16.03
CA LEU A 200 12.46 7.06 15.65
C LEU A 200 11.26 7.81 16.23
N LYS A 201 11.50 8.95 16.90
CA LYS A 201 10.45 9.81 17.45
C LYS A 201 10.65 11.29 17.15
N ASP A 202 9.56 12.00 16.86
CA ASP A 202 9.51 13.47 16.78
C ASP A 202 10.52 14.10 15.79
N LEU A 203 10.64 13.55 14.57
CA LEU A 203 11.58 14.04 13.54
C LEU A 203 11.07 13.91 12.11
N THR A 204 11.72 14.65 11.21
CA THR A 204 11.56 14.53 9.75
C THR A 204 12.79 13.83 9.15
N VAL A 205 12.60 12.87 8.24
CA VAL A 205 13.64 12.30 7.38
C VAL A 205 13.33 12.68 5.93
N LYS A 206 14.28 13.31 5.24
CA LYS A 206 14.01 13.94 3.94
C LYS A 206 15.12 13.80 2.89
N GLY A 207 14.73 13.64 1.62
CA GLY A 207 15.63 13.74 0.47
C GLY A 207 16.58 12.55 0.28
N GLY A 208 16.43 11.48 1.06
CA GLY A 208 17.17 10.24 0.89
C GLY A 208 16.91 9.67 -0.50
N ASN A 209 17.95 9.13 -1.14
CA ASN A 209 17.88 8.65 -2.52
C ASN A 209 18.63 7.32 -2.65
N ALA A 210 17.92 6.21 -2.52
CA ALA A 210 18.48 4.89 -2.72
C ALA A 210 18.65 4.59 -4.21
N ASN A 211 19.79 4.00 -4.57
CA ASN A 211 20.22 3.84 -5.96
C ASN A 211 21.14 2.62 -6.06
N GLU A 212 20.74 1.66 -6.89
CA GLU A 212 21.50 0.45 -7.22
C GLU A 212 22.81 0.82 -7.92
N PHE A 213 23.95 0.21 -7.57
CA PHE A 213 25.26 0.66 -8.05
C PHE A 213 25.59 0.25 -9.50
N LYS A 214 24.79 0.73 -10.46
CA LYS A 214 24.90 0.53 -11.91
C LYS A 214 26.27 1.02 -12.42
N TYR A 215 27.15 0.07 -12.78
CA TYR A 215 28.50 0.36 -13.25
C TYR A 215 28.52 1.29 -14.47
N PRO A 216 29.15 2.48 -14.42
CA PRO A 216 29.09 3.48 -15.49
C PRO A 216 30.01 3.11 -16.67
N GLY A 217 29.57 2.16 -17.51
CA GLY A 217 30.29 1.76 -18.71
C GLY A 217 29.89 0.39 -19.29
N GLY A 218 28.61 0.23 -19.69
CA GLY A 218 28.05 -1.08 -20.05
C GLY A 218 27.02 -1.08 -21.19
N GLY A 219 27.22 -0.29 -22.25
CA GLY A 219 26.33 -0.26 -23.42
C GLY A 219 26.43 -1.49 -24.33
N GLY A 220 26.12 -2.69 -23.80
CA GLY A 220 26.16 -3.97 -24.52
C GLY A 220 25.42 -5.07 -23.76
N PRO A 221 25.12 -6.22 -24.41
CA PRO A 221 24.41 -7.32 -23.76
C PRO A 221 25.22 -7.88 -22.58
N ALA A 222 24.51 -8.30 -21.53
CA ALA A 222 25.10 -8.71 -20.25
C ALA A 222 26.22 -9.76 -20.45
N PRO A 223 27.43 -9.52 -19.90
CA PRO A 223 28.53 -10.46 -20.05
C PRO A 223 28.26 -11.71 -19.20
N THR A 224 28.12 -12.87 -19.86
CA THR A 224 28.04 -14.18 -19.21
C THR A 224 29.39 -14.56 -18.60
N ALA A 225 29.71 -13.96 -17.46
CA ALA A 225 30.96 -14.13 -16.72
C ALA A 225 30.66 -14.33 -15.23
N LEU A 226 30.49 -15.59 -14.84
CA LEU A 226 30.33 -16.00 -13.45
C LEU A 226 31.52 -15.51 -12.61
N VAL A 227 31.26 -14.64 -11.63
CA VAL A 227 32.21 -14.39 -10.54
C VAL A 227 32.04 -15.53 -9.53
N PRO A 228 33.07 -16.35 -9.26
CA PRO A 228 32.90 -17.49 -8.36
C PRO A 228 32.88 -17.07 -6.89
N ASP A 229 31.94 -17.65 -6.15
CA ASP A 229 31.91 -17.76 -4.67
C ASP A 229 31.89 -16.42 -3.89
N GLY A 230 30.70 -15.86 -3.73
CA GLY A 230 30.49 -14.63 -2.96
C GLY A 230 29.02 -14.19 -2.89
N LYS A 231 28.17 -15.03 -2.28
CA LYS A 231 26.73 -14.81 -1.93
C LYS A 231 25.99 -13.72 -2.73
N ASP A 232 25.13 -14.13 -3.65
CA ASP A 232 24.20 -13.26 -4.38
C ASP A 232 23.03 -12.72 -3.53
N ASP A 233 23.26 -12.51 -2.22
CA ASP A 233 22.30 -12.02 -1.23
C ASP A 233 22.43 -10.50 -1.05
N ASP A 234 23.66 -9.98 -0.90
CA ASP A 234 23.95 -8.63 -0.39
C ASP A 234 23.50 -7.48 -1.32
N LYS A 235 23.22 -7.76 -2.60
CA LYS A 235 22.87 -6.73 -3.61
C LYS A 235 21.38 -6.48 -3.78
N ARG A 236 20.52 -7.40 -3.32
CA ARG A 236 19.09 -7.41 -3.70
C ARG A 236 18.31 -6.19 -3.22
N PHE A 237 18.89 -5.40 -2.30
CA PHE A 237 18.26 -4.23 -1.70
C PHE A 237 19.10 -2.95 -1.80
N GLU A 238 19.97 -2.80 -2.81
CA GLU A 238 20.77 -1.56 -2.98
C GLU A 238 19.92 -0.35 -3.43
N GLY A 239 18.86 -0.58 -4.21
CA GLY A 239 18.02 0.46 -4.81
C GLY A 239 16.87 1.00 -3.93
N ASP A 240 16.53 0.30 -2.85
CA ASP A 240 15.22 0.43 -2.19
C ASP A 240 15.20 1.40 -1.00
N GLY A 241 14.01 1.74 -0.48
CA GLY A 241 13.89 2.31 0.86
C GLY A 241 14.60 3.65 1.00
N GLY A 242 14.19 4.68 0.25
CA GLY A 242 14.93 5.93 0.10
C GLY A 242 15.31 6.62 1.42
N ALA A 243 14.40 6.61 2.40
CA ALA A 243 14.70 7.03 3.77
C ALA A 243 15.23 5.86 4.62
N LEU A 244 14.59 4.69 4.53
CA LEU A 244 14.77 3.56 5.44
C LEU A 244 14.65 2.21 4.73
N LEU A 245 15.65 1.35 4.91
CA LEU A 245 15.57 -0.10 4.65
C LEU A 245 15.52 -0.84 5.98
N VAL A 246 14.53 -1.71 6.16
CA VAL A 246 14.44 -2.66 7.27
C VAL A 246 14.58 -4.07 6.73
N GLU A 247 15.70 -4.72 7.03
CA GLU A 247 16.02 -6.04 6.50
C GLU A 247 15.33 -7.17 7.26
N ARG A 248 15.35 -8.38 6.66
CA ARG A 248 14.80 -9.59 7.29
C ARG A 248 15.50 -9.83 8.64
N GLY A 249 14.72 -9.77 9.73
CA GLY A 249 15.21 -9.90 11.10
C GLY A 249 15.35 -8.58 11.87
N GLY A 250 15.40 -7.43 11.19
CA GLY A 250 15.38 -6.11 11.81
C GLY A 250 13.97 -5.60 12.15
N SER A 251 13.89 -4.59 13.01
CA SER A 251 12.65 -3.89 13.37
C SER A 251 12.79 -2.37 13.37
N ALA A 252 11.71 -1.66 13.02
CA ALA A 252 11.62 -0.20 13.09
C ALA A 252 10.30 0.28 13.69
N HIS A 253 10.39 1.23 14.62
CA HIS A 253 9.28 1.81 15.36
C HIS A 253 9.27 3.34 15.18
N LEU A 254 8.43 3.84 14.28
CA LEU A 254 8.32 5.26 13.90
C LEU A 254 7.07 5.88 14.56
N SER A 255 7.26 6.92 15.37
CA SER A 255 6.19 7.58 16.14
C SER A 255 6.30 9.11 16.02
N ASN A 256 5.27 9.79 15.50
CA ASN A 256 5.32 11.21 15.14
C ASN A 256 6.53 11.52 14.21
N VAL A 257 6.71 10.70 13.17
CA VAL A 257 7.79 10.83 12.18
C VAL A 257 7.23 11.27 10.83
N LYS A 258 7.98 12.10 10.10
CA LYS A 258 7.65 12.54 8.74
C LYS A 258 8.71 12.04 7.76
N LEU A 259 8.36 11.17 6.82
CA LEU A 259 9.21 10.73 5.72
C LEU A 259 8.76 11.46 4.45
N VAL A 260 9.58 12.40 3.99
CA VAL A 260 9.17 13.42 3.00
C VAL A 260 10.18 13.52 1.84
N ASP A 261 9.69 13.55 0.61
CA ASP A 261 10.47 13.73 -0.63
C ASP A 261 11.68 12.76 -0.75
N ASN A 262 11.51 11.48 -0.41
CA ASN A 262 12.55 10.44 -0.57
C ASN A 262 12.35 9.65 -1.88
N ASN A 263 13.43 9.06 -2.39
CA ASN A 263 13.51 8.42 -3.70
C ASN A 263 14.15 7.02 -3.62
N ALA A 264 13.65 6.07 -4.40
CA ALA A 264 14.26 4.76 -4.64
C ALA A 264 14.33 4.47 -6.15
N GLU A 265 15.48 3.99 -6.66
CA GLU A 265 15.54 3.36 -7.99
C GLU A 265 14.97 1.93 -7.99
N GLY A 266 14.87 1.30 -6.82
CA GLY A 266 14.10 0.08 -6.60
C GLY A 266 12.75 0.39 -5.95
N ASP A 267 12.41 -0.40 -4.93
CA ASP A 267 11.10 -0.36 -4.27
C ASP A 267 11.09 0.54 -3.03
N GLY A 268 9.91 0.96 -2.56
CA GLY A 268 9.76 1.61 -1.25
C GLY A 268 10.35 3.02 -1.18
N GLY A 269 9.72 4.00 -1.83
CA GLY A 269 10.29 5.34 -2.01
C GLY A 269 10.70 6.03 -0.70
N ALA A 270 9.95 5.82 0.38
CA ALA A 270 10.39 6.12 1.74
C ALA A 270 10.94 4.88 2.47
N ILE A 271 10.15 3.82 2.55
CA ILE A 271 10.45 2.61 3.34
C ILE A 271 10.39 1.37 2.45
N ALA A 272 11.43 0.53 2.52
CA ALA A 272 11.36 -0.86 2.12
C ALA A 272 11.46 -1.77 3.35
N ASN A 273 10.43 -2.60 3.58
CA ASN A 273 10.28 -3.41 4.78
C ASN A 273 10.27 -4.91 4.46
N TYR A 274 11.41 -5.56 4.68
CA TYR A 274 11.57 -7.01 4.69
C TYR A 274 11.59 -7.58 6.13
N GLY A 275 11.68 -6.71 7.14
CA GLY A 275 11.63 -7.05 8.57
C GLY A 275 10.27 -6.75 9.21
N ARG A 276 10.25 -5.88 10.22
CA ARG A 276 9.02 -5.37 10.86
C ARG A 276 9.04 -3.86 10.95
N THR A 277 7.99 -3.20 10.50
CA THR A 277 7.85 -1.74 10.58
C THR A 277 6.51 -1.35 11.21
N TRP A 278 6.57 -0.51 12.23
CA TRP A 278 5.43 0.14 12.86
C TRP A 278 5.49 1.64 12.60
N LEU A 279 4.49 2.17 11.90
CA LEU A 279 4.23 3.61 11.77
C LEU A 279 3.06 3.98 12.69
N LYS A 280 3.27 4.92 13.62
CA LYS A 280 2.22 5.51 14.46
C LYS A 280 2.23 7.04 14.40
N GLU A 281 1.07 7.68 14.30
CA GLU A 281 0.92 9.15 14.30
C GLU A 281 1.83 9.86 13.26
N SER A 282 2.14 9.17 12.17
CA SER A 282 3.25 9.51 11.26
C SER A 282 2.76 9.96 9.88
N LYS A 283 3.68 10.43 9.04
CA LYS A 283 3.40 10.86 7.66
C LYS A 283 4.45 10.32 6.69
N VAL A 284 4.02 9.70 5.61
CA VAL A 284 4.82 9.26 4.46
C VAL A 284 4.30 10.01 3.24
N VAL A 285 4.96 11.12 2.85
CA VAL A 285 4.40 12.09 1.90
C VAL A 285 5.37 12.46 0.78
N GLY A 286 4.89 12.45 -0.46
CA GLY A 286 5.65 12.95 -1.62
C GLY A 286 6.86 12.10 -2.01
N ASN A 287 6.89 10.82 -1.62
CA ASN A 287 8.01 9.91 -1.91
C ASN A 287 7.82 9.20 -3.26
N HIS A 288 8.91 8.72 -3.84
CA HIS A 288 8.92 8.10 -5.16
C HIS A 288 9.72 6.79 -5.19
N ALA A 289 9.11 5.73 -5.71
CA ALA A 289 9.80 4.51 -6.14
C ALA A 289 9.73 4.39 -7.65
N GLN A 290 10.82 3.98 -8.30
CA GLN A 290 10.78 3.56 -9.71
C GLN A 290 10.20 2.15 -9.86
N GLY A 291 10.34 1.30 -8.84
CA GLY A 291 9.63 0.03 -8.68
C GLY A 291 8.25 0.19 -8.00
N ASP A 292 7.94 -0.76 -7.13
CA ASP A 292 6.68 -0.86 -6.37
C ASP A 292 6.77 -0.10 -5.03
N GLY A 293 5.62 0.32 -4.47
CA GLY A 293 5.55 0.91 -3.13
C GLY A 293 6.09 2.35 -3.07
N GLY A 294 5.43 3.29 -3.75
CA GLY A 294 5.91 4.68 -3.87
C GLY A 294 6.15 5.38 -2.53
N GLY A 295 5.31 5.10 -1.53
CA GLY A 295 5.57 5.41 -0.13
C GLY A 295 6.30 4.27 0.59
N VAL A 296 5.65 3.10 0.64
CA VAL A 296 6.13 1.92 1.39
C VAL A 296 6.04 0.64 0.56
N TYR A 297 7.11 -0.15 0.52
CA TYR A 297 7.13 -1.53 0.02
C TYR A 297 7.24 -2.52 1.20
N ASN A 298 6.51 -3.63 1.16
CA ASN A 298 6.45 -4.61 2.23
C ASN A 298 6.48 -6.08 1.75
N GLU A 299 7.50 -6.83 2.16
CA GLU A 299 7.44 -8.31 2.27
C GLU A 299 7.34 -8.80 3.72
N GLY A 300 7.60 -7.90 4.68
CA GLY A 300 7.62 -8.20 6.11
C GLY A 300 6.27 -8.00 6.81
N ILE A 301 6.34 -7.55 8.05
CA ILE A 301 5.15 -7.12 8.81
C ILE A 301 5.12 -5.60 8.84
N LEU A 302 4.05 -5.00 8.32
CA LEU A 302 3.80 -3.56 8.33
C LEU A 302 2.53 -3.25 9.14
N LYS A 303 2.65 -2.41 10.16
CA LYS A 303 1.50 -1.79 10.85
C LYS A 303 1.51 -0.27 10.65
N VAL A 304 0.34 0.28 10.33
CA VAL A 304 0.11 1.69 10.03
C VAL A 304 -1.04 2.21 10.90
N GLU A 305 -0.72 3.01 11.91
CA GLU A 305 -1.66 3.44 12.95
C GLU A 305 -1.74 4.98 12.99
N GLU A 306 -2.95 5.54 12.88
CA GLU A 306 -3.21 6.99 12.89
C GLU A 306 -2.25 7.79 11.96
N THR A 307 -2.00 7.24 10.77
CA THR A 307 -0.87 7.62 9.90
C THR A 307 -1.37 7.98 8.50
N HIS A 308 -0.64 8.91 7.88
CA HIS A 308 -0.92 9.42 6.54
C HIS A 308 0.10 8.89 5.53
N VAL A 309 -0.35 8.27 4.45
CA VAL A 309 0.46 7.83 3.31
C VAL A 309 -0.11 8.51 2.07
N ASP A 310 0.34 9.74 1.80
CA ASP A 310 -0.30 10.64 0.83
C ASP A 310 0.68 11.16 -0.24
N ASP A 311 0.18 11.49 -1.43
CA ASP A 311 0.95 12.13 -2.53
C ASP A 311 2.18 11.33 -3.03
N ASN A 312 2.29 10.02 -2.74
CA ASN A 312 3.44 9.20 -3.15
C ASN A 312 3.25 8.60 -4.57
N THR A 313 4.35 8.29 -5.27
CA THR A 313 4.31 7.79 -6.66
C THR A 313 5.19 6.56 -6.88
N ALA A 314 4.59 5.46 -7.35
CA ALA A 314 5.29 4.26 -7.82
C ALA A 314 5.38 4.25 -9.36
N GLY A 315 6.52 3.83 -9.90
CA GLY A 315 6.66 3.49 -11.32
C GLY A 315 5.97 2.17 -11.66
N GLY A 316 5.96 1.22 -10.71
CA GLY A 316 5.18 -0.01 -10.76
C GLY A 316 3.86 0.11 -10.00
N ASN A 317 3.60 -0.84 -9.10
CA ASN A 317 2.38 -1.00 -8.32
C ASN A 317 2.44 -0.29 -6.96
N GLY A 318 1.29 -0.08 -6.33
CA GLY A 318 1.21 0.37 -4.93
C GLY A 318 1.74 1.79 -4.75
N GLY A 319 1.06 2.79 -5.33
CA GLY A 319 1.51 4.18 -5.31
C GLY A 319 1.77 4.69 -3.89
N GLY A 320 0.87 4.37 -2.94
CA GLY A 320 1.08 4.57 -1.52
C GLY A 320 1.83 3.39 -0.87
N ILE A 321 1.21 2.20 -0.91
CA ILE A 321 1.75 0.97 -0.31
C ILE A 321 1.69 -0.20 -1.30
N ALA A 322 2.76 -0.99 -1.40
CA ALA A 322 2.77 -2.31 -2.04
C ALA A 322 3.08 -3.43 -1.03
N ASN A 323 2.35 -4.54 -1.11
CA ASN A 323 2.54 -5.73 -0.28
C ASN A 323 2.89 -6.95 -1.15
N GLY A 324 4.18 -7.30 -1.17
CA GLY A 324 4.80 -8.15 -2.18
C GLY A 324 4.95 -7.43 -3.52
N GLY A 325 6.01 -7.74 -4.26
CA GLY A 325 6.17 -7.27 -5.64
C GLY A 325 5.14 -7.92 -6.58
N GLY A 326 4.68 -7.17 -7.57
CA GLY A 326 4.01 -7.77 -8.73
C GLY A 326 5.00 -8.55 -9.61
N GLU A 327 4.51 -9.38 -10.55
CA GLU A 327 5.38 -9.90 -11.60
C GLU A 327 5.77 -8.75 -12.55
N HIS A 328 6.92 -8.10 -12.31
CA HIS A 328 7.37 -6.92 -13.05
C HIS A 328 7.37 -7.14 -14.58
N HIS A 329 6.40 -6.52 -15.26
CA HIS A 329 6.30 -6.51 -16.72
C HIS A 329 7.19 -5.39 -17.29
N ASP A 330 8.51 -5.57 -17.20
CA ASP A 330 9.51 -4.59 -17.66
C ASP A 330 9.47 -4.36 -19.19
N GLY A 331 8.59 -3.44 -19.62
CA GLY A 331 8.54 -2.96 -20.99
C GLY A 331 7.43 -1.93 -21.23
N PRO A 332 7.64 -0.94 -22.12
CA PRO A 332 6.59 0.03 -22.44
C PRO A 332 5.39 -0.67 -23.11
N VAL A 333 4.23 -0.57 -22.48
CA VAL A 333 2.98 -1.23 -22.92
C VAL A 333 2.48 -0.59 -24.23
N ASP A 334 2.76 -1.23 -25.37
CA ASP A 334 2.13 -0.90 -26.65
C ASP A 334 0.69 -1.44 -26.68
N LEU A 335 -0.23 -0.59 -26.21
CA LEU A 335 -1.68 -0.82 -26.18
C LEU A 335 -2.32 -1.12 -27.55
N THR A 336 -1.56 -1.07 -28.66
CA THR A 336 -2.08 -1.38 -30.01
C THR A 336 -1.90 -2.84 -30.44
N SER A 337 -1.17 -3.67 -29.68
CA SER A 337 -0.93 -5.08 -30.03
C SER A 337 -1.36 -6.07 -28.94
N ALA A 338 -2.08 -7.12 -29.34
CA ALA A 338 -2.64 -8.08 -28.40
C ALA A 338 -1.55 -8.84 -27.62
N ALA A 339 -1.68 -8.84 -26.29
CA ALA A 339 -0.71 -9.40 -25.35
C ALA A 339 -0.27 -10.82 -25.74
N LYS A 340 1.02 -10.97 -26.02
CA LYS A 340 1.71 -12.27 -25.95
C LYS A 340 2.37 -12.34 -24.58
N PRO A 341 2.19 -13.42 -23.80
CA PRO A 341 2.95 -13.58 -22.57
C PRO A 341 4.44 -13.60 -22.92
N GLY A 342 5.17 -12.60 -22.42
CA GLY A 342 6.62 -12.57 -22.52
C GLY A 342 7.20 -13.77 -21.80
N LYS A 343 8.24 -14.38 -22.36
CA LYS A 343 9.05 -15.35 -21.61
C LYS A 343 10.02 -14.59 -20.72
N GLY A 344 9.48 -13.95 -19.68
CA GLY A 344 10.22 -13.64 -18.46
C GLY A 344 10.77 -14.93 -17.84
N ASP A 345 11.71 -14.78 -16.91
CA ASP A 345 12.53 -15.90 -16.48
C ASP A 345 11.76 -17.01 -15.77
N LYS A 346 12.24 -18.25 -15.97
CA LYS A 346 11.77 -19.42 -15.23
C LYS A 346 12.37 -19.50 -13.83
N GLY A 347 12.34 -18.37 -13.11
CA GLY A 347 12.46 -18.36 -11.65
C GLY A 347 11.27 -19.12 -11.04
N GLU A 348 11.51 -19.83 -9.95
CA GLU A 348 10.56 -20.79 -9.36
C GLU A 348 9.15 -20.22 -9.16
N HIS A 349 8.18 -20.63 -9.99
CA HIS A 349 6.75 -20.38 -9.75
C HIS A 349 6.31 -21.07 -8.44
N GLY A 350 6.46 -20.41 -7.29
CA GLY A 350 6.30 -21.12 -6.02
C GLY A 350 6.58 -20.40 -4.70
N LYS A 351 6.36 -19.07 -4.60
CA LYS A 351 5.96 -18.34 -3.36
C LYS A 351 5.72 -16.86 -3.67
N HIS A 352 4.50 -16.38 -3.46
CA HIS A 352 4.25 -14.94 -3.27
C HIS A 352 5.07 -14.45 -2.07
N HIS A 353 5.74 -13.31 -2.20
CA HIS A 353 6.55 -12.71 -1.12
C HIS A 353 5.77 -11.66 -0.31
N ALA A 354 4.47 -11.49 -0.58
CA ALA A 354 3.60 -10.59 0.16
C ALA A 354 3.55 -10.91 1.65
N GLY A 355 3.71 -9.86 2.46
CA GLY A 355 3.71 -9.92 3.90
C GLY A 355 2.33 -9.68 4.51
N THR A 356 2.35 -9.17 5.75
CA THR A 356 1.14 -8.75 6.48
C THR A 356 1.08 -7.23 6.54
N VAL A 357 -0.07 -6.65 6.19
CA VAL A 357 -0.35 -5.22 6.32
C VAL A 357 -1.59 -5.01 7.19
N GLU A 358 -1.43 -4.23 8.26
CA GLU A 358 -2.49 -3.81 9.16
C GLU A 358 -2.57 -2.28 9.19
N ILE A 359 -3.70 -1.70 8.78
CA ILE A 359 -3.92 -0.25 8.72
C ILE A 359 -5.12 0.12 9.60
N ILE A 360 -4.92 1.05 10.53
CA ILE A 360 -5.90 1.47 11.54
C ILE A 360 -5.86 3.00 11.66
N GLY A 361 -7.01 3.66 11.56
CA GLY A 361 -7.18 5.05 12.01
C GLY A 361 -7.81 5.14 13.40
N ALA A 362 -7.89 6.36 13.95
CA ALA A 362 -8.45 6.57 15.28
C ALA A 362 -9.94 6.16 15.36
N HIS A 363 -10.32 5.47 16.44
CA HIS A 363 -11.70 5.13 16.76
C HIS A 363 -12.13 5.79 18.07
N GLU A 364 -13.37 6.29 18.08
CA GLU A 364 -14.02 7.06 19.16
C GLU A 364 -13.40 8.44 19.48
N GLY A 365 -14.28 9.41 19.77
CA GLY A 365 -13.94 10.81 19.97
C GLY A 365 -14.56 11.75 18.93
N LYS A 366 -14.62 13.06 19.23
CA LYS A 366 -15.11 14.08 18.29
C LYS A 366 -14.04 14.57 17.31
N ASP A 367 -12.79 14.21 17.57
CA ASP A 367 -11.59 14.67 16.87
C ASP A 367 -10.80 13.48 16.27
N ALA A 368 -11.46 12.33 16.10
CA ALA A 368 -10.86 11.10 15.61
C ALA A 368 -10.37 11.24 14.15
N SER A 369 -9.05 11.29 13.97
CA SER A 369 -8.41 11.31 12.66
C SER A 369 -8.34 9.90 12.05
N LEU A 370 -9.03 9.72 10.92
CA LEU A 370 -8.83 8.56 10.06
C LEU A 370 -7.36 8.51 9.58
N SER A 371 -6.80 7.32 9.45
CA SER A 371 -5.59 7.12 8.63
C SER A 371 -5.93 7.41 7.17
N THR A 372 -4.96 7.84 6.37
CA THR A 372 -5.17 8.16 4.95
C THR A 372 -4.21 7.42 4.03
N LEU A 373 -4.74 6.89 2.94
CA LEU A 373 -4.00 6.55 1.74
C LEU A 373 -4.60 7.43 0.63
N SER A 374 -4.05 8.62 0.39
CA SER A 374 -4.68 9.58 -0.53
C SER A 374 -3.76 10.20 -1.58
N HIS A 375 -4.32 10.50 -2.76
CA HIS A 375 -3.63 11.17 -3.87
C HIS A 375 -2.35 10.46 -4.39
N ASN A 376 -2.15 9.19 -4.03
CA ASN A 376 -1.01 8.40 -4.49
C ASN A 376 -1.22 7.92 -5.93
N ARG A 377 -0.12 7.67 -6.66
CA ARG A 377 -0.15 7.23 -8.06
C ARG A 377 0.68 5.96 -8.28
N ALA A 378 0.09 4.96 -8.93
CA ALA A 378 0.79 3.79 -9.48
C ALA A 378 0.92 3.90 -11.00
N GLY A 379 2.08 3.52 -11.54
CA GLY A 379 2.28 3.32 -12.98
C GLY A 379 1.60 2.06 -13.51
N HIS A 380 1.40 1.06 -12.65
CA HIS A 380 0.59 -0.13 -12.92
C HIS A 380 -0.65 -0.16 -12.01
N ASN A 381 -0.70 -1.06 -11.04
CA ASN A 381 -1.91 -1.38 -10.27
C ASN A 381 -1.87 -0.88 -8.82
N GLY A 382 -3.04 -0.69 -8.19
CA GLY A 382 -3.13 -0.32 -6.76
C GLY A 382 -2.64 1.10 -6.50
N GLY A 383 -3.39 2.12 -6.94
CA GLY A 383 -2.97 3.52 -6.82
C GLY A 383 -2.70 3.93 -5.37
N GLY A 384 -3.61 3.58 -4.46
CA GLY A 384 -3.38 3.70 -3.01
C GLY A 384 -2.64 2.50 -2.43
N LEU A 385 -3.18 1.30 -2.64
CA LEU A 385 -2.69 0.04 -2.06
C LEU A 385 -2.68 -1.09 -3.10
N PHE A 386 -1.57 -1.82 -3.20
CA PHE A 386 -1.42 -3.06 -3.96
C PHE A 386 -1.07 -4.24 -3.03
N SER A 387 -1.61 -5.43 -3.31
CA SER A 387 -1.20 -6.68 -2.66
C SER A 387 -1.33 -7.86 -3.62
N SER A 388 -0.31 -8.74 -3.64
CA SER A 388 -0.30 -10.00 -4.40
C SER A 388 0.01 -11.18 -3.47
N GLY A 389 -1.04 -11.80 -2.93
CA GLY A 389 -0.99 -12.71 -1.80
C GLY A 389 -1.06 -11.98 -0.45
N GLY A 390 -0.70 -12.68 0.63
CA GLY A 390 -0.60 -12.10 1.99
C GLY A 390 -1.95 -11.77 2.66
N TRP A 391 -1.84 -11.09 3.81
CA TRP A 391 -2.98 -10.62 4.61
C TRP A 391 -3.01 -9.09 4.65
N VAL A 392 -4.18 -8.51 4.34
CA VAL A 392 -4.39 -7.06 4.34
C VAL A 392 -5.65 -6.75 5.14
N THR A 393 -5.49 -6.07 6.28
CA THR A 393 -6.61 -5.53 7.06
C THR A 393 -6.52 -4.01 7.11
N VAL A 394 -7.59 -3.33 6.71
CA VAL A 394 -7.70 -1.87 6.75
C VAL A 394 -8.97 -1.49 7.51
N SER A 395 -8.83 -0.59 8.49
CA SER A 395 -9.94 -0.07 9.27
C SER A 395 -9.84 1.42 9.56
N PHE A 396 -10.98 2.10 9.73
CA PHE A 396 -11.07 3.52 10.09
C PHE A 396 -10.19 4.42 9.21
N THR A 397 -10.18 4.15 7.90
CA THR A 397 -9.22 4.73 6.95
C THR A 397 -9.95 5.32 5.75
N ALA A 398 -9.44 6.45 5.25
CA ALA A 398 -9.86 7.01 3.96
C ALA A 398 -8.85 6.62 2.87
N ILE A 399 -9.33 5.94 1.82
CA ILE A 399 -8.56 5.60 0.62
C ILE A 399 -9.15 6.42 -0.52
N GLY A 400 -8.54 7.56 -0.89
CA GLY A 400 -9.22 8.49 -1.81
C GLY A 400 -8.33 9.36 -2.69
N GLY A 401 -8.84 9.70 -3.88
CA GLY A 401 -8.13 10.50 -4.87
C GLY A 401 -6.90 9.81 -5.50
N ASN A 402 -6.68 8.51 -5.24
CA ASN A 402 -5.54 7.76 -5.77
C ASN A 402 -5.77 7.37 -7.24
N VAL A 403 -4.68 7.13 -7.98
CA VAL A 403 -4.69 6.86 -9.42
C VAL A 403 -3.85 5.64 -9.78
N ALA A 404 -4.41 4.69 -10.53
CA ALA A 404 -3.71 3.59 -11.18
C ALA A 404 -3.79 3.74 -12.71
N CYS A 405 -2.67 3.55 -13.41
CA CYS A 405 -2.68 3.56 -14.89
C CYS A 405 -3.07 2.19 -15.49
N GLU A 406 -3.22 1.16 -14.64
CA GLU A 406 -3.91 -0.08 -14.97
C GLU A 406 -5.16 -0.24 -14.08
N ASN A 407 -5.14 -1.07 -13.03
CA ASN A 407 -6.35 -1.46 -12.29
C ASN A 407 -6.22 -1.16 -10.78
N GLY A 408 -7.35 -1.01 -10.09
CA GLY A 408 -7.39 -0.82 -8.63
C GLY A 408 -6.95 0.58 -8.23
N GLY A 409 -7.73 1.60 -8.59
CA GLY A 409 -7.37 3.00 -8.34
C GLY A 409 -7.14 3.27 -6.85
N GLY A 410 -8.06 2.81 -5.99
CA GLY A 410 -7.88 2.81 -4.54
C GLY A 410 -7.07 1.59 -4.07
N VAL A 411 -7.60 0.39 -4.30
CA VAL A 411 -7.04 -0.89 -3.82
C VAL A 411 -6.99 -1.92 -4.94
N TYR A 412 -5.87 -2.62 -5.07
CA TYR A 412 -5.73 -3.85 -5.85
C TYR A 412 -5.33 -5.01 -4.92
N ALA A 413 -6.08 -6.10 -4.96
CA ALA A 413 -5.86 -7.29 -4.14
C ALA A 413 -6.00 -8.56 -4.99
N GLU A 414 -4.90 -9.30 -5.18
CA GLU A 414 -4.83 -10.52 -5.98
C GLU A 414 -4.34 -11.69 -5.13
N ASN A 415 -5.13 -12.76 -5.02
CA ASN A 415 -4.87 -13.88 -4.09
C ASN A 415 -4.68 -13.47 -2.61
N THR A 416 -5.08 -12.26 -2.25
CA THR A 416 -4.95 -11.67 -0.90
C THR A 416 -6.19 -11.94 -0.06
N ASP A 417 -6.01 -12.29 1.21
CA ASP A 417 -7.07 -12.20 2.22
C ASP A 417 -7.23 -10.74 2.63
N LEU A 418 -8.29 -10.09 2.13
CA LEU A 418 -8.55 -8.66 2.26
C LEU A 418 -9.75 -8.39 3.17
N LEU A 419 -9.55 -7.58 4.21
CA LEU A 419 -10.61 -7.00 5.03
C LEU A 419 -10.57 -5.47 4.99
N LEU A 420 -11.63 -4.86 4.45
CA LEU A 420 -11.90 -3.43 4.57
C LEU A 420 -13.10 -3.23 5.52
N GLU A 421 -12.88 -2.76 6.75
CA GLU A 421 -13.97 -2.47 7.71
C GLU A 421 -14.02 -0.98 8.10
N LYS A 422 -15.17 -0.32 7.93
CA LYS A 422 -15.35 1.13 8.20
C LYS A 422 -14.33 1.98 7.42
N VAL A 423 -14.18 1.66 6.14
CA VAL A 423 -13.27 2.32 5.19
C VAL A 423 -14.06 3.18 4.21
N HIS A 424 -13.51 4.34 3.88
CA HIS A 424 -14.06 5.24 2.85
C HIS A 424 -13.18 5.17 1.60
N VAL A 425 -13.57 4.34 0.62
CA VAL A 425 -12.92 4.24 -0.69
C VAL A 425 -13.57 5.25 -1.64
N ALA A 426 -12.99 6.44 -1.78
CA ALA A 426 -13.68 7.62 -2.33
C ALA A 426 -12.91 8.34 -3.45
N GLY A 427 -13.53 8.51 -4.62
CA GLY A 427 -13.01 9.37 -5.69
C GLY A 427 -11.67 8.91 -6.31
N ASN A 428 -11.36 7.61 -6.26
CA ASN A 428 -10.17 7.04 -6.88
C ASN A 428 -10.39 6.77 -8.39
N HIS A 429 -9.30 6.61 -9.13
CA HIS A 429 -9.31 6.43 -10.60
C HIS A 429 -8.43 5.27 -11.07
N ALA A 430 -8.94 4.47 -12.01
CA ALA A 430 -8.19 3.48 -12.77
C ALA A 430 -8.41 3.70 -14.28
N ASP A 431 -7.34 3.75 -15.08
CA ASP A 431 -7.45 3.80 -16.55
C ASP A 431 -8.02 2.46 -17.12
N GLY A 432 -7.85 1.35 -16.39
CA GLY A 432 -8.43 0.03 -16.64
C GLY A 432 -9.67 -0.27 -15.78
N ASP A 433 -9.58 -1.26 -14.89
CA ASP A 433 -10.69 -1.77 -14.08
C ASP A 433 -10.60 -1.42 -12.59
N GLY A 434 -11.73 -1.46 -11.89
CA GLY A 434 -11.79 -1.38 -10.42
C GLY A 434 -11.34 -0.01 -9.90
N GLY A 435 -12.10 1.04 -10.21
CA GLY A 435 -11.73 2.41 -9.84
C GLY A 435 -11.53 2.58 -8.34
N GLY A 436 -12.43 2.01 -7.52
CA GLY A 436 -12.27 1.90 -6.08
C GLY A 436 -11.44 0.68 -5.66
N VAL A 437 -11.93 -0.52 -5.95
CA VAL A 437 -11.35 -1.80 -5.48
C VAL A 437 -11.31 -2.85 -6.61
N VAL A 438 -10.21 -3.59 -6.70
CA VAL A 438 -10.07 -4.85 -7.48
C VAL A 438 -9.84 -6.01 -6.52
N THR A 439 -10.59 -7.11 -6.70
CA THR A 439 -10.38 -8.40 -6.01
C THR A 439 -10.31 -9.56 -6.99
N THR A 440 -9.17 -10.23 -7.05
CA THR A 440 -8.91 -11.37 -7.97
C THR A 440 -8.20 -12.54 -7.29
N GLY A 441 -8.11 -13.67 -7.98
CA GLY A 441 -7.44 -14.89 -7.50
C GLY A 441 -8.39 -15.92 -6.87
N GLY A 442 -7.86 -17.12 -6.62
CA GLY A 442 -8.67 -18.28 -6.23
C GLY A 442 -7.88 -19.55 -5.94
N ARG A 443 -8.60 -20.67 -5.78
CA ARG A 443 -8.16 -21.80 -4.94
C ARG A 443 -6.99 -22.60 -5.52
N ASP A 444 -7.00 -22.90 -6.82
CA ASP A 444 -5.97 -23.72 -7.46
C ASP A 444 -4.78 -22.90 -8.04
N TRP A 445 -4.71 -21.57 -7.86
CA TRP A 445 -3.52 -20.76 -8.25
C TRP A 445 -2.24 -21.19 -7.50
N ALA A 446 -2.40 -21.77 -6.30
CA ALA A 446 -1.32 -22.33 -5.51
C ALA A 446 -0.83 -23.69 -6.09
N GLY A 447 -0.28 -23.61 -7.31
CA GLY A 447 -0.31 -24.68 -8.31
C GLY A 447 0.27 -26.03 -7.90
N ASN A 448 -0.54 -27.08 -8.09
CA ASN A 448 -0.16 -28.51 -8.07
C ASN A 448 0.65 -29.00 -6.85
N GLY A 449 0.63 -28.28 -5.72
CA GLY A 449 1.44 -28.62 -4.56
C GLY A 449 1.04 -27.97 -3.23
N ALA A 450 0.24 -26.89 -3.24
CA ALA A 450 -0.38 -26.43 -2.00
C ALA A 450 -1.47 -27.41 -1.55
N GLU A 451 -1.61 -27.56 -0.24
CA GLU A 451 -2.54 -28.52 0.36
C GLU A 451 -4.00 -28.02 0.29
N LYS A 452 -4.96 -28.93 0.48
CA LYS A 452 -6.39 -28.70 0.17
C LYS A 452 -7.13 -27.83 1.19
N ASP A 453 -6.39 -26.99 1.90
CA ASP A 453 -6.78 -26.39 3.17
C ASP A 453 -7.01 -24.87 3.01
N GLY A 454 -8.01 -24.53 2.20
CA GLY A 454 -8.79 -23.29 2.35
C GLY A 454 -8.21 -21.97 1.81
N LEU A 455 -6.91 -21.88 1.49
CA LEU A 455 -6.21 -20.64 1.11
C LEU A 455 -6.55 -20.08 -0.30
N ALA A 456 -7.83 -19.88 -0.60
CA ALA A 456 -8.24 -18.94 -1.65
C ALA A 456 -8.36 -17.55 -1.04
N GLY A 457 -7.58 -16.59 -1.53
CA GLY A 457 -7.61 -15.20 -1.06
C GLY A 457 -9.04 -14.65 -1.05
N SER A 458 -9.52 -14.31 0.14
CA SER A 458 -10.92 -13.99 0.39
C SER A 458 -11.11 -12.51 0.73
N ALA A 459 -12.04 -11.86 0.03
CA ALA A 459 -12.29 -10.44 0.21
C ALA A 459 -13.57 -10.17 1.01
N THR A 460 -13.48 -9.25 1.98
CA THR A 460 -14.63 -8.75 2.75
C THR A 460 -14.59 -7.22 2.81
N ILE A 461 -15.70 -6.59 2.44
CA ILE A 461 -15.94 -5.15 2.61
C ILE A 461 -17.13 -4.99 3.57
N ALA A 462 -16.94 -4.20 4.63
CA ALA A 462 -17.79 -4.18 5.81
C ALA A 462 -18.02 -2.76 6.35
N ASP A 463 -19.27 -2.40 6.66
CA ASP A 463 -19.61 -1.11 7.31
C ASP A 463 -19.00 0.13 6.60
N SER A 464 -18.81 0.03 5.27
CA SER A 464 -17.91 0.90 4.48
C SER A 464 -18.65 1.72 3.42
N ALA A 465 -17.92 2.60 2.74
CA ALA A 465 -18.41 3.37 1.60
C ALA A 465 -17.45 3.26 0.42
N VAL A 466 -17.94 2.79 -0.74
CA VAL A 466 -17.21 2.79 -2.02
C VAL A 466 -17.91 3.79 -2.94
N VAL A 467 -17.39 5.02 -2.97
CA VAL A 467 -18.14 6.18 -3.50
C VAL A 467 -17.39 6.99 -4.55
N ASP A 468 -18.12 7.40 -5.59
CA ASP A 468 -17.69 8.37 -6.61
C ASP A 468 -16.35 7.99 -7.32
N ASN A 469 -15.95 6.71 -7.29
CA ASN A 469 -14.75 6.19 -7.95
C ASN A 469 -14.98 5.97 -9.45
N THR A 470 -13.90 5.90 -10.24
CA THR A 470 -13.98 5.87 -11.70
C THR A 470 -13.03 4.85 -12.33
N ALA A 471 -13.51 4.08 -13.31
CA ALA A 471 -12.73 3.12 -14.10
C ALA A 471 -12.87 3.41 -15.61
N GLY A 472 -11.80 3.30 -16.39
CA GLY A 472 -11.86 3.45 -17.84
C GLY A 472 -12.62 2.31 -18.54
N ARG A 473 -12.69 1.12 -17.93
CA ARG A 473 -13.34 -0.07 -18.48
C ARG A 473 -14.41 -0.67 -17.54
N PHE A 474 -14.08 -1.53 -16.58
CA PHE A 474 -15.06 -2.25 -15.78
C PHE A 474 -14.97 -1.97 -14.27
N GLY A 475 -16.12 -1.98 -13.58
CA GLY A 475 -16.14 -1.95 -12.11
C GLY A 475 -15.72 -0.60 -11.56
N GLY A 476 -16.50 0.47 -11.80
CA GLY A 476 -16.14 1.82 -11.40
C GLY A 476 -15.90 1.94 -9.89
N GLY A 477 -16.78 1.30 -9.10
CA GLY A 477 -16.57 1.08 -7.67
C GLY A 477 -15.72 -0.16 -7.41
N ILE A 478 -16.20 -1.32 -7.87
CA ILE A 478 -15.60 -2.63 -7.58
C ILE A 478 -15.49 -3.49 -8.85
N PHE A 479 -14.32 -4.07 -9.07
CA PHE A 479 -14.11 -5.23 -9.94
C PHE A 479 -13.86 -6.46 -9.06
N ASN A 480 -14.58 -7.56 -9.31
CA ASN A 480 -14.34 -8.87 -8.68
C ASN A 480 -14.27 -9.94 -9.78
N GLY A 481 -13.13 -10.61 -9.96
CA GLY A 481 -13.00 -11.52 -11.10
C GLY A 481 -11.70 -12.28 -11.30
N GLU A 482 -11.72 -13.23 -12.23
CA GLU A 482 -10.50 -13.80 -12.82
C GLU A 482 -9.91 -12.90 -13.92
N TRP A 483 -8.60 -13.02 -14.16
CA TRP A 483 -7.87 -12.31 -15.21
C TRP A 483 -7.72 -13.12 -16.52
N LEU A 484 -7.77 -12.42 -17.66
CA LEU A 484 -7.41 -12.87 -19.03
C LEU A 484 -8.35 -13.93 -19.66
N VAL A 485 -8.42 -14.14 -20.98
CA VAL A 485 -7.79 -13.50 -22.17
C VAL A 485 -8.94 -13.03 -23.10
N LYS A 486 -8.65 -12.15 -24.07
CA LYS A 486 -9.54 -11.67 -25.16
C LYS A 486 -10.77 -10.89 -24.69
N ILE A 487 -10.94 -9.69 -25.26
CA ILE A 487 -12.22 -8.97 -25.27
C ILE A 487 -12.88 -9.23 -26.62
N GLU A 488 -14.02 -9.93 -26.63
CA GLU A 488 -14.89 -10.06 -27.80
C GLU A 488 -16.30 -9.55 -27.42
N ASP A 489 -16.88 -8.67 -28.25
CA ASP A 489 -18.14 -7.95 -28.00
C ASP A 489 -18.25 -7.26 -26.61
N GLY A 490 -17.12 -6.84 -26.03
CA GLY A 490 -17.06 -6.22 -24.71
C GLY A 490 -17.00 -7.22 -23.54
N PHE A 491 -16.77 -8.50 -23.79
CA PHE A 491 -16.74 -9.57 -22.78
C PHE A 491 -15.42 -10.35 -22.80
N ILE A 492 -15.01 -10.85 -21.62
CA ILE A 492 -13.79 -11.65 -21.45
C ILE A 492 -14.12 -13.11 -21.84
N VAL A 493 -13.46 -13.64 -22.88
CA VAL A 493 -13.80 -14.95 -23.47
C VAL A 493 -12.57 -15.87 -23.56
N ARG A 494 -12.57 -16.91 -22.72
CA ARG A 494 -11.61 -18.03 -22.73
C ARG A 494 -12.33 -19.35 -22.99
N ASP A 495 -11.74 -20.19 -23.83
CA ASP A 495 -12.10 -21.61 -23.94
C ASP A 495 -11.63 -22.38 -22.69
N HIS A 496 -12.52 -22.47 -21.70
CA HIS A 496 -12.58 -23.54 -20.69
C HIS A 496 -11.38 -23.70 -19.71
N ASP A 497 -11.55 -23.18 -18.50
CA ASP A 497 -10.83 -23.61 -17.28
C ASP A 497 -11.84 -23.88 -16.13
N LYS A 498 -11.38 -24.11 -14.89
CA LYS A 498 -12.21 -24.57 -13.75
C LYS A 498 -12.69 -23.40 -12.87
N ASP A 499 -13.56 -23.69 -11.89
CA ASP A 499 -14.20 -22.70 -11.01
C ASP A 499 -13.27 -22.06 -9.95
N ASP A 500 -12.10 -21.55 -10.33
CA ASP A 500 -11.09 -20.94 -9.44
C ASP A 500 -11.35 -19.45 -9.18
N ASN A 501 -12.64 -19.19 -8.96
CA ASN A 501 -13.31 -17.92 -9.08
C ASN A 501 -13.23 -17.06 -7.79
N ALA A 502 -12.85 -15.79 -7.93
CA ALA A 502 -12.71 -14.82 -6.82
C ALA A 502 -13.99 -14.70 -5.98
N THR A 503 -13.84 -14.60 -4.64
CA THR A 503 -14.96 -14.55 -3.70
C THR A 503 -14.92 -13.30 -2.83
N LEU A 504 -15.92 -12.44 -3.00
CA LEU A 504 -16.11 -11.18 -2.29
C LEU A 504 -17.41 -11.19 -1.48
N THR A 505 -17.32 -10.85 -0.19
CA THR A 505 -18.46 -10.60 0.69
C THR A 505 -18.57 -9.10 0.94
N ILE A 506 -19.76 -8.53 0.76
CA ILE A 506 -20.03 -7.12 1.03
C ILE A 506 -21.18 -7.02 2.03
N ARG A 507 -20.91 -6.44 3.21
CA ARG A 507 -21.93 -6.24 4.25
C ARG A 507 -22.02 -4.78 4.69
N ASP A 508 -23.24 -4.34 4.97
CA ASP A 508 -23.51 -3.05 5.64
C ASP A 508 -22.89 -1.83 4.92
N THR A 509 -22.73 -1.90 3.60
CA THR A 509 -21.88 -1.00 2.80
C THR A 509 -22.68 -0.24 1.74
N ASP A 510 -22.30 1.00 1.47
CA ASP A 510 -22.86 1.82 0.38
C ASP A 510 -21.89 1.86 -0.81
N ILE A 511 -22.37 1.46 -2.00
CA ILE A 511 -21.63 1.49 -3.28
C ILE A 511 -22.34 2.46 -4.22
N LYS A 512 -21.82 3.67 -4.37
CA LYS A 512 -22.61 4.79 -4.89
C LYS A 512 -21.85 5.82 -5.72
N GLY A 513 -22.47 6.30 -6.80
CA GLY A 513 -21.92 7.39 -7.64
C GLY A 513 -20.76 6.97 -8.55
N ASN A 514 -20.30 5.73 -8.45
CA ASN A 514 -19.14 5.25 -9.19
C ASN A 514 -19.46 5.10 -10.68
N THR A 515 -18.46 5.29 -11.54
CA THR A 515 -18.63 5.34 -13.00
C THR A 515 -17.61 4.47 -13.75
N ALA A 516 -18.05 3.76 -14.78
CA ALA A 516 -17.18 2.97 -15.67
C ALA A 516 -17.66 3.01 -17.13
N LEU A 517 -16.97 2.32 -18.04
CA LEU A 517 -17.59 1.95 -19.33
C LEU A 517 -18.78 1.01 -19.07
N ASN A 518 -18.61 -0.02 -18.24
CA ASN A 518 -19.70 -0.92 -17.84
C ASN A 518 -19.51 -1.51 -16.43
N GLY A 519 -20.60 -1.87 -15.75
CA GLY A 519 -20.57 -2.28 -14.33
C GLY A 519 -20.14 -1.12 -13.43
N GLY A 520 -20.82 0.03 -13.53
CA GLY A 520 -20.42 1.28 -12.87
C GLY A 520 -20.17 1.14 -11.36
N GLY A 521 -21.05 0.45 -10.64
CA GLY A 521 -20.90 0.15 -9.22
C GLY A 521 -20.06 -1.10 -9.01
N ILE A 522 -20.49 -2.22 -9.62
CA ILE A 522 -19.85 -3.52 -9.51
C ILE A 522 -19.78 -4.19 -10.89
N PHE A 523 -18.61 -4.72 -11.24
CA PHE A 523 -18.42 -5.75 -12.26
C PHE A 523 -17.98 -7.05 -11.61
N ASN A 524 -18.70 -8.14 -11.88
CA ASN A 524 -18.42 -9.47 -11.34
C ASN A 524 -18.17 -10.44 -12.49
N ASN A 525 -16.91 -10.86 -12.69
CA ASN A 525 -16.48 -11.66 -13.85
C ASN A 525 -15.97 -13.04 -13.43
N LYS A 526 -16.75 -14.10 -13.70
CA LYS A 526 -16.44 -15.47 -13.27
C LYS A 526 -16.06 -15.50 -11.79
N ALA A 527 -16.95 -14.96 -10.98
CA ALA A 527 -16.67 -14.70 -9.57
C ALA A 527 -17.95 -14.73 -8.73
N LYS A 528 -17.77 -14.82 -7.41
CA LYS A 528 -18.86 -14.90 -6.43
C LYS A 528 -18.92 -13.63 -5.60
N ILE A 529 -20.08 -12.97 -5.61
CA ILE A 529 -20.42 -11.89 -4.67
C ILE A 529 -21.56 -12.32 -3.76
N THR A 530 -21.45 -12.00 -2.48
CA THR A 530 -22.56 -12.05 -1.52
C THR A 530 -22.77 -10.66 -0.92
N LEU A 531 -23.95 -10.07 -1.16
CA LEU A 531 -24.40 -8.79 -0.61
C LEU A 531 -25.31 -9.04 0.61
N THR A 532 -25.06 -8.32 1.70
CA THR A 532 -25.87 -8.35 2.94
C THR A 532 -26.11 -6.91 3.41
N LYS A 533 -27.36 -6.42 3.50
CA LYS A 533 -27.68 -5.04 3.90
C LYS A 533 -26.84 -3.97 3.15
N THR A 534 -26.64 -4.17 1.85
CA THR A 534 -25.72 -3.37 1.01
C THR A 534 -26.48 -2.61 -0.09
N HIS A 535 -26.19 -1.33 -0.28
CA HIS A 535 -26.89 -0.47 -1.25
C HIS A 535 -26.01 -0.12 -2.46
N VAL A 536 -26.36 -0.62 -3.65
CA VAL A 536 -25.70 -0.28 -4.93
C VAL A 536 -26.56 0.75 -5.67
N THR A 537 -26.24 2.04 -5.56
CA THR A 537 -27.13 3.11 -6.06
C THR A 537 -26.44 4.27 -6.78
N LYS A 538 -27.09 4.86 -7.79
CA LYS A 538 -26.60 6.04 -8.53
C LYS A 538 -25.26 5.85 -9.24
N ASN A 539 -24.88 4.61 -9.52
CA ASN A 539 -23.68 4.29 -10.29
C ASN A 539 -23.98 4.31 -11.79
N THR A 540 -22.97 4.58 -12.62
CA THR A 540 -23.15 4.91 -14.05
C THR A 540 -22.27 4.02 -14.94
N ALA A 541 -22.85 3.44 -15.98
CA ALA A 541 -22.13 2.87 -17.11
C ALA A 541 -22.22 3.83 -18.30
N THR A 542 -21.07 4.17 -18.87
CA THR A 542 -20.95 5.13 -19.99
C THR A 542 -21.03 4.47 -21.36
N ASP A 543 -21.07 3.13 -21.44
CA ASP A 543 -21.38 2.42 -22.68
C ASP A 543 -22.80 2.76 -23.15
N SER A 544 -22.89 3.32 -24.35
CA SER A 544 -24.15 3.68 -25.02
C SER A 544 -24.61 2.60 -26.01
N SER A 545 -23.93 1.46 -26.06
CA SER A 545 -24.38 0.30 -26.83
C SER A 545 -25.75 -0.17 -26.33
N LYS A 546 -26.70 -0.36 -27.25
CA LYS A 546 -28.07 -0.77 -26.91
C LYS A 546 -28.19 -2.29 -26.74
N LEU A 547 -27.18 -2.90 -26.13
CA LEU A 547 -27.12 -4.32 -25.83
C LEU A 547 -27.79 -4.59 -24.47
N HIS A 548 -28.37 -5.77 -24.30
CA HIS A 548 -28.97 -6.22 -23.01
C HIS A 548 -27.92 -6.56 -21.94
N ARG A 549 -26.77 -5.87 -21.97
CA ARG A 549 -25.52 -6.21 -21.29
C ARG A 549 -24.85 -5.02 -20.61
N VAL A 550 -25.51 -3.87 -20.54
CA VAL A 550 -25.00 -2.64 -19.90
C VAL A 550 -25.72 -2.38 -18.58
N ALA A 551 -24.96 -2.22 -17.49
CA ALA A 551 -25.49 -1.87 -16.18
C ALA A 551 -24.63 -0.85 -15.45
N GLY A 552 -25.29 0.19 -14.92
CA GLY A 552 -24.68 1.12 -13.99
C GLY A 552 -24.47 0.48 -12.62
N GLY A 553 -25.40 -0.35 -12.15
CA GLY A 553 -25.32 -1.01 -10.85
C GLY A 553 -24.37 -2.21 -10.85
N VAL A 554 -24.90 -3.39 -11.16
CA VAL A 554 -24.15 -4.67 -11.13
C VAL A 554 -24.21 -5.37 -12.50
N LEU A 555 -23.06 -5.52 -13.15
CA LEU A 555 -22.92 -6.41 -14.31
C LEU A 555 -22.29 -7.74 -13.86
N ASN A 556 -23.01 -8.85 -14.04
CA ASN A 556 -22.51 -10.19 -13.75
C ASN A 556 -22.14 -10.95 -15.03
N ASN A 557 -20.85 -11.10 -15.34
CA ASN A 557 -20.39 -11.95 -16.44
C ASN A 557 -20.06 -13.36 -15.94
N GLU A 558 -20.90 -14.35 -16.28
CA GLU A 558 -20.70 -15.79 -15.98
C GLU A 558 -20.46 -16.16 -14.50
N GLY A 559 -20.57 -15.20 -13.57
CA GLY A 559 -20.41 -15.39 -12.13
C GLY A 559 -21.73 -15.61 -11.38
N ARG A 560 -21.65 -15.54 -10.04
CA ARG A 560 -22.79 -15.68 -9.12
C ARG A 560 -22.88 -14.47 -8.21
N VAL A 561 -24.04 -13.81 -8.18
CA VAL A 561 -24.35 -12.75 -7.23
C VAL A 561 -25.50 -13.23 -6.36
N LYS A 562 -25.34 -13.16 -5.04
CA LYS A 562 -26.40 -13.37 -4.04
C LYS A 562 -26.65 -12.06 -3.29
N LEU A 563 -27.90 -11.73 -3.03
CA LEU A 563 -28.31 -10.62 -2.17
C LEU A 563 -29.24 -11.12 -1.04
N ASP A 564 -29.40 -10.32 0.02
CA ASP A 564 -30.37 -10.55 1.11
C ASP A 564 -31.58 -9.61 1.01
N ASP A 565 -32.58 -9.83 1.88
CA ASP A 565 -33.85 -9.07 1.94
C ASP A 565 -33.69 -7.58 2.30
N LYS A 566 -32.46 -7.13 2.56
CA LYS A 566 -32.10 -5.76 2.97
C LYS A 566 -31.11 -5.09 2.03
N SER A 567 -30.61 -5.80 1.02
CA SER A 567 -29.74 -5.23 -0.01
C SER A 567 -30.59 -4.61 -1.12
N LEU A 568 -30.09 -3.54 -1.73
CA LEU A 568 -30.83 -2.75 -2.71
C LEU A 568 -29.95 -2.33 -3.88
N ILE A 569 -30.34 -2.70 -5.09
CA ILE A 569 -29.69 -2.24 -6.32
C ILE A 569 -30.68 -1.31 -7.05
N SER A 570 -30.51 0.01 -6.92
CA SER A 570 -31.53 0.96 -7.39
C SER A 570 -30.98 2.29 -7.91
N ASN A 571 -31.71 2.94 -8.82
CA ASN A 571 -31.38 4.27 -9.37
C ASN A 571 -30.01 4.32 -10.06
N ASN A 572 -29.56 3.24 -10.71
CA ASN A 572 -28.31 3.20 -11.49
C ASN A 572 -28.60 3.36 -12.99
N ASP A 573 -27.66 3.95 -13.74
CA ASP A 573 -27.83 4.32 -15.16
C ASP A 573 -26.89 3.53 -16.08
N PRO A 574 -27.35 2.93 -17.20
CA PRO A 574 -28.72 2.90 -17.70
C PRO A 574 -29.62 1.84 -17.04
N THR A 575 -29.04 0.89 -16.28
CA THR A 575 -29.80 -0.17 -15.59
C THR A 575 -29.20 -0.52 -14.22
N ASN A 576 -30.03 -1.10 -13.35
CA ASN A 576 -29.61 -1.67 -12.06
C ASN A 576 -28.75 -2.92 -12.22
N CYS A 577 -29.17 -3.88 -13.06
CA CYS A 577 -28.42 -5.10 -13.33
C CYS A 577 -28.49 -5.51 -14.81
N ALA A 578 -27.43 -6.18 -15.26
CA ALA A 578 -27.36 -6.86 -16.54
C ALA A 578 -26.83 -8.30 -16.37
N ASN A 579 -27.23 -9.17 -17.31
CA ASN A 579 -27.14 -10.63 -17.21
C ASN A 579 -27.86 -11.20 -15.97
N THR A 580 -27.58 -12.46 -15.62
CA THR A 580 -28.25 -13.18 -14.53
C THR A 580 -27.77 -12.71 -13.15
N VAL A 581 -28.44 -11.70 -12.61
CA VAL A 581 -28.47 -11.40 -11.17
C VAL A 581 -29.85 -11.79 -10.67
N GLU A 582 -29.93 -12.81 -9.82
CA GLU A 582 -31.19 -13.23 -9.19
C GLU A 582 -31.69 -12.11 -8.26
N ASP A 583 -33.01 -11.99 -8.13
CA ASP A 583 -33.75 -10.98 -7.34
C ASP A 583 -33.53 -9.48 -7.67
N CYS A 584 -32.66 -9.09 -8.61
CA CYS A 584 -32.45 -7.68 -8.99
C CYS A 584 -33.62 -7.00 -9.76
N PHE A 585 -34.73 -7.73 -9.96
CA PHE A 585 -35.92 -7.26 -10.68
C PHE A 585 -37.23 -7.38 -9.86
N ASN A 586 -37.13 -7.68 -8.56
CA ASN A 586 -38.26 -7.86 -7.63
C ASN A 586 -38.54 -6.59 -6.80
#